data_AF-A0A924YFJ4-F1
#
_entry.id   AF-A0A924YFJ4-F1
#
_cell.length_a   1.000
_cell.length_b   1.000
_cell.length_c   1.000
_cell.angle_alpha   90.00
_cell.angle_beta   90.00
_cell.angle_gamma   90.00
#
_symmetry.space_group_name_H-M   'P 1'
#
loop_
_entity.id
_entity.type
_entity.pdbx_description
1 polymer ?
#
loop_
_entity_poly.entity_id
_entity_poly.type
_entity_poly.pdbx_seq_one_letter_code
_entity_poly.pdbx_strand_id
1 'polypeptide(L)'
;GGNMEPLSGRMDFEFARLQNDLVREIEATINAEMAQGHDLRVKILPRDEAFAIPDLIRTKINLLPEGIPEVRTVEIVGLDLQADGGTHVANTREVGPIRITDYKSKGGINKRVYVELNETAE
;
A
#
# COMPACT_ATOMS: atom_id res chain seq x y z
N GLY A 1 -8.63 3.50 -0.95
CA GLY A 1 -8.80 3.38 -2.42
C GLY A 1 -7.61 4.04 -3.10
N GLY A 2 -7.06 3.48 -4.16
CA GLY A 2 -5.80 3.95 -4.76
C GLY A 2 -5.88 4.12 -6.27
N ASN A 3 -4.99 4.94 -6.82
CA ASN A 3 -4.67 4.97 -8.25
C ASN A 3 -3.21 5.41 -8.44
N MET A 4 -2.58 5.01 -9.53
CA MET A 4 -1.20 5.37 -9.83
C MET A 4 -0.94 5.52 -11.33
N GLU A 5 0.03 6.36 -11.64
CA GLU A 5 0.65 6.57 -12.94
C GLU A 5 2.17 6.36 -12.77
N PRO A 6 2.98 6.30 -13.85
CA PRO A 6 4.43 6.24 -13.69
C PRO A 6 4.93 7.33 -12.74
N LEU A 7 5.68 6.92 -11.71
CA LEU A 7 6.29 7.77 -10.68
C LEU A 7 5.34 8.56 -9.77
N SER A 8 4.01 8.44 -9.92
CA SER A 8 3.07 9.17 -9.08
C SER A 8 1.86 8.32 -8.68
N GLY A 9 1.36 8.55 -7.48
CA GLY A 9 0.28 7.76 -6.90
C GLY A 9 -0.60 8.57 -5.98
N ARG A 10 -1.78 8.03 -5.69
CA ARG A 10 -2.65 8.54 -4.64
C ARG A 10 -3.28 7.41 -3.84
N MET A 11 -3.43 7.64 -2.55
CA MET A 11 -4.15 6.75 -1.65
C MET A 11 -5.16 7.52 -0.80
N ASP A 12 -6.35 6.93 -0.67
CA ASP A 12 -7.45 7.43 0.15
C ASP A 12 -7.51 6.66 1.47
N PHE A 13 -7.45 7.39 2.58
CA PHE A 13 -7.49 6.89 3.96
C PHE A 13 -8.62 7.54 4.74
N GLU A 14 -9.09 6.86 5.79
CA GLU A 14 -10.03 7.43 6.76
C GLU A 14 -9.25 8.03 7.92
N PHE A 15 -9.13 9.36 7.95
CA PHE A 15 -8.42 10.10 8.97
C PHE A 15 -9.29 11.26 9.49
N ALA A 16 -9.48 11.31 10.80
CA ALA A 16 -10.21 12.40 11.46
C ALA A 16 -9.55 13.75 11.15
N ARG A 17 -8.22 13.85 11.28
CA ARG A 17 -7.41 15.02 10.89
C ARG A 17 -6.06 14.57 10.37
N LEU A 18 -5.63 15.15 9.24
CA LEU A 18 -4.27 15.05 8.72
C LEU A 18 -3.64 16.43 8.85
N GLN A 19 -2.58 16.55 9.65
CA GLN A 19 -1.83 17.79 9.86
C GLN A 19 -0.42 17.63 9.27
N ASN A 20 0.23 18.74 8.94
CA ASN A 20 1.55 18.72 8.29
C ASN A 20 2.60 17.90 9.07
N ASP A 21 2.61 17.97 10.40
CA ASP A 21 3.59 17.22 11.20
C ASP A 21 3.37 15.71 11.08
N LEU A 22 2.11 15.25 11.11
CA LEU A 22 1.77 13.84 10.90
C LEU A 22 2.14 13.38 9.49
N VAL A 23 1.96 14.23 8.46
CA VAL A 23 2.36 13.90 7.09
C VAL A 23 3.87 13.71 6.99
N ARG A 24 4.65 14.58 7.64
CA ARG A 24 6.12 14.47 7.69
C ARG A 24 6.56 13.20 8.42
N GLU A 25 5.89 12.87 9.52
CA GLU A 25 6.16 11.63 10.27
C GLU A 25 5.86 10.38 9.44
N ILE A 26 4.73 10.37 8.73
CA ILE A 26 4.37 9.27 7.81
C ILE A 26 5.43 9.13 6.73
N GLU A 27 5.81 10.21 6.05
CA GLU A 27 6.84 10.17 5.00
C GLU A 27 8.18 9.65 5.54
N ALA A 28 8.62 10.14 6.70
CA ALA A 28 9.87 9.70 7.32
C ALA A 28 9.83 8.22 7.69
N THR A 29 8.70 7.75 8.24
CA THR A 29 8.51 6.35 8.63
C THR A 29 8.51 5.43 7.40
N ILE A 30 7.80 5.80 6.33
CA ILE A 30 7.79 5.02 5.08
C ILE A 30 9.21 4.91 4.52
N ASN A 31 9.95 6.02 4.43
CA ASN A 31 11.31 6.00 3.91
C ASN A 31 12.26 5.17 4.79
N ALA A 32 12.08 5.18 6.12
CA ALA A 32 12.83 4.32 7.03
C ALA A 32 12.55 2.83 6.79
N GLU A 33 11.29 2.44 6.62
CA GLU A 33 10.89 1.07 6.28
C GLU A 33 11.41 0.64 4.90
N MET A 34 11.39 1.53 3.90
CA MET A 34 11.96 1.24 2.58
C MET A 34 13.46 0.96 2.65
N ALA A 35 14.20 1.75 3.43
CA ALA A 35 15.65 1.60 3.60
C ALA A 35 16.06 0.30 4.33
N GLN A 36 15.19 -0.26 5.18
CA GLN A 36 15.42 -1.55 5.84
C GLN A 36 15.52 -2.70 4.84
N GLY A 37 14.88 -2.58 3.67
CA GLY A 37 14.99 -3.54 2.58
C GLY A 37 14.30 -4.85 2.91
N HIS A 38 13.00 -4.77 3.18
CA HIS A 38 12.15 -5.93 3.40
C HIS A 38 11.96 -6.69 2.09
N ASP A 39 12.06 -8.02 2.15
CA ASP A 39 11.74 -8.86 1.01
C ASP A 39 10.23 -8.91 0.79
N LEU A 40 9.81 -9.03 -0.47
CA LEU A 40 8.43 -9.27 -0.83
C LEU A 40 8.22 -10.75 -1.16
N ARG A 41 7.24 -11.36 -0.50
CA ARG A 41 6.86 -12.76 -0.76
C ARG A 41 5.47 -12.82 -1.36
N VAL A 42 5.37 -13.54 -2.46
CA VAL A 42 4.09 -13.82 -3.12
C VAL A 42 3.68 -15.24 -2.80
N LYS A 43 2.43 -15.42 -2.40
CA LYS A 43 1.82 -16.74 -2.20
C LYS A 43 0.45 -16.78 -2.86
N ILE A 44 0.03 -17.99 -3.19
CA ILE A 44 -1.33 -18.28 -3.63
C ILE A 44 -1.93 -19.15 -2.52
N LEU A 45 -3.02 -18.66 -1.93
CA LEU A 45 -3.73 -19.35 -0.86
C LEU A 45 -5.11 -19.80 -1.34
N PRO A 46 -5.62 -20.95 -0.87
CA PRO A 46 -7.03 -21.27 -0.98
C PRO A 46 -7.91 -20.13 -0.45
N ARG A 47 -9.07 -19.91 -1.07
CA ARG A 47 -9.97 -18.80 -0.72
C ARG A 47 -10.40 -18.85 0.74
N ASP A 48 -10.77 -20.01 1.26
CA ASP A 48 -11.16 -20.20 2.65
C ASP A 48 -10.04 -19.84 3.62
N GLU A 49 -8.81 -20.27 3.34
CA GLU A 49 -7.63 -19.87 4.13
C GLU A 49 -7.39 -18.36 4.09
N ALA A 50 -7.45 -17.75 2.90
CA ALA A 50 -7.27 -16.31 2.74
C ALA A 50 -8.32 -15.50 3.51
N PHE A 51 -9.58 -15.95 3.49
CA PHE A 51 -10.69 -15.28 4.20
C PHE A 51 -10.65 -15.50 5.71
N ALA A 52 -9.90 -16.49 6.19
CA ALA A 52 -9.65 -16.69 7.62
C ALA A 52 -8.59 -15.74 8.18
N ILE A 53 -7.77 -15.11 7.33
CA ILE A 53 -6.75 -14.15 7.75
C ILE A 53 -7.41 -12.78 7.98
N PRO A 54 -7.38 -12.25 9.23
CA PRO A 54 -7.93 -10.93 9.52
C PRO A 54 -7.24 -9.84 8.71
N ASP A 55 -8.01 -8.85 8.25
CA ASP A 55 -7.52 -7.67 7.52
C ASP A 55 -6.71 -7.96 6.24
N LEU A 56 -6.75 -9.17 5.69
CA LEU A 56 -6.09 -9.50 4.42
C LEU A 56 -6.73 -8.75 3.23
N ILE A 57 -8.05 -8.57 3.27
CA ILE A 57 -8.85 -7.86 2.26
C ILE A 57 -9.35 -6.56 2.89
N ARG A 58 -8.70 -5.45 2.59
CA ARG A 58 -8.96 -4.13 3.22
C ARG A 58 -9.85 -3.21 2.41
N THR A 59 -10.42 -3.70 1.31
CA THR A 59 -11.32 -2.91 0.48
C THR A 59 -12.72 -2.88 1.12
N LYS A 60 -13.36 -1.71 1.16
CA LYS A 60 -14.73 -1.55 1.69
C LYS A 60 -15.77 -2.46 1.03
N ILE A 61 -15.52 -2.83 -0.22
CA ILE A 61 -16.29 -3.80 -0.97
C ILE A 61 -15.32 -4.95 -1.25
N ASN A 62 -15.76 -6.18 -1.02
CA ASN A 62 -14.96 -7.33 -1.43
C ASN A 62 -14.87 -7.35 -2.96
N LEU A 63 -13.68 -7.05 -3.49
CA LEU A 63 -13.46 -7.01 -4.93
C LEU A 63 -13.16 -8.38 -5.52
N LEU A 64 -12.99 -9.43 -4.69
CA LEU A 64 -12.77 -10.80 -5.14
C LEU A 64 -14.09 -11.42 -5.64
N PRO A 65 -14.21 -11.73 -6.94
CA PRO A 65 -15.35 -12.46 -7.47
C PRO A 65 -15.57 -13.78 -6.73
N GLU A 66 -16.84 -14.19 -6.57
CA GLU A 66 -17.21 -15.38 -5.79
C GLU A 66 -16.61 -16.68 -6.35
N GLY A 67 -16.37 -16.74 -7.67
CA GLY A 67 -15.85 -17.93 -8.34
C GLY A 67 -14.33 -18.11 -8.31
N ILE A 68 -13.57 -17.22 -7.66
CA ILE A 68 -12.10 -17.36 -7.57
C ILE A 68 -11.75 -18.31 -6.41
N PRO A 69 -11.18 -19.50 -6.68
CA PRO A 69 -10.86 -20.50 -5.66
C PRO A 69 -9.57 -20.18 -4.89
N GLU A 70 -8.72 -19.33 -5.46
CA GLU A 70 -7.38 -19.04 -4.94
C GLU A 70 -7.12 -17.53 -4.89
N VAL A 71 -6.56 -17.05 -3.80
CA VAL A 71 -6.25 -15.64 -3.58
C VAL A 71 -4.75 -15.46 -3.60
N ARG A 72 -4.27 -14.56 -4.47
CA ARG A 72 -2.88 -14.12 -4.46
C ARG A 72 -2.66 -13.14 -3.32
N THR A 73 -1.67 -13.41 -2.49
CA THR A 73 -1.25 -12.55 -1.38
C THR A 73 0.17 -12.06 -1.60
N VAL A 74 0.41 -10.81 -1.22
CA VAL A 74 1.73 -10.19 -1.18
C VAL A 74 2.05 -9.83 0.26
N GLU A 75 3.17 -10.35 0.75
CA GLU A 75 3.73 -10.06 2.07
C GLU A 75 4.94 -9.15 1.90
N ILE A 76 4.94 -7.99 2.54
CA ILE A 76 6.17 -7.26 2.85
C ILE A 76 6.65 -7.84 4.18
N VAL A 77 7.70 -8.66 4.13
CA VAL A 77 8.09 -9.53 5.25
C VAL A 77 8.29 -8.72 6.52
N GLY A 78 7.54 -9.08 7.57
CA GLY A 78 7.61 -8.42 8.88
C GLY A 78 6.88 -7.08 8.98
N LEU A 79 6.23 -6.60 7.90
CA LEU A 79 5.57 -5.30 7.86
C LEU A 79 4.07 -5.39 7.52
N ASP A 80 3.72 -6.07 6.42
CA ASP A 80 2.32 -6.11 5.95
C ASP A 80 2.02 -7.37 5.12
N LEU A 81 0.74 -7.77 5.10
CA LEU A 81 0.22 -8.87 4.28
C LEU A 81 -1.14 -8.47 3.69
N GLN A 82 -1.27 -8.53 2.37
CA GLN A 82 -2.49 -8.14 1.67
C GLN A 82 -2.83 -9.08 0.50
N ALA A 83 -4.12 -9.26 0.22
CA ALA A 83 -4.59 -9.80 -1.04
C ALA A 83 -4.37 -8.77 -2.17
N ASP A 84 -3.54 -9.12 -3.16
CA ASP A 84 -3.18 -8.21 -4.26
C ASP A 84 -2.86 -8.96 -5.57
N GLY A 85 -3.42 -8.47 -6.67
CA GLY A 85 -3.19 -8.96 -8.03
C GLY A 85 -2.13 -8.17 -8.83
N GLY A 86 -1.59 -7.08 -8.29
CA GLY A 86 -0.61 -6.22 -8.96
C GLY A 86 0.79 -6.82 -9.06
N THR A 87 1.62 -6.21 -9.91
CA THR A 87 3.06 -6.47 -9.99
C THR A 87 3.81 -5.74 -8.89
N HIS A 88 4.84 -6.37 -8.34
CA HIS A 88 5.61 -5.87 -7.22
C HIS A 88 7.11 -6.07 -7.45
N VAL A 89 7.93 -5.23 -6.82
CA VAL A 89 9.39 -5.43 -6.70
C VAL A 89 9.69 -6.62 -5.78
N ALA A 90 10.93 -7.12 -5.78
CA ALA A 90 11.33 -8.21 -4.89
C ALA A 90 11.76 -7.71 -3.50
N ASN A 91 12.23 -6.46 -3.40
CA ASN A 91 12.69 -5.85 -2.15
C ASN A 91 12.30 -4.36 -2.08
N THR A 92 11.96 -3.87 -0.88
CA THR A 92 11.54 -2.47 -0.70
C THR A 92 12.58 -1.43 -1.10
N ARG A 93 13.88 -1.80 -1.12
CA ARG A 93 14.95 -0.89 -1.59
C ARG A 93 14.85 -0.56 -3.07
N GLU A 94 14.23 -1.41 -3.88
CA GLU A 94 14.05 -1.18 -5.32
C GLU A 94 13.10 -0.02 -5.62
N VAL A 95 12.22 0.32 -4.67
CA VAL A 95 11.29 1.46 -4.81
C VAL A 95 12.02 2.80 -4.71
N GLY A 96 13.10 2.84 -3.91
CA GLY A 96 13.80 4.08 -3.59
C GLY A 96 13.01 5.01 -2.65
N PRO A 97 13.51 6.23 -2.43
CA PRO A 97 12.85 7.20 -1.56
C PRO A 97 11.54 7.73 -2.17
N ILE A 98 10.57 7.97 -1.30
CA ILE A 98 9.23 8.47 -1.66
C ILE A 98 9.00 9.84 -1.05
N ARG A 99 8.17 10.66 -1.71
CA ARG A 99 7.68 11.94 -1.18
C ARG A 99 6.17 11.98 -1.14
N ILE A 100 5.60 12.57 -0.10
CA ILE A 100 4.20 12.99 -0.04
C ILE A 100 4.13 14.43 -0.57
N THR A 101 3.57 14.59 -1.76
CA THR A 101 3.55 15.90 -2.44
C THR A 101 2.34 16.75 -2.10
N ASP A 102 1.22 16.13 -1.74
CA ASP A 102 0.00 16.84 -1.39
C ASP A 102 -0.92 15.95 -0.55
N TYR A 103 -1.86 16.58 0.18
CA TYR A 103 -2.98 15.88 0.78
C TYR A 103 -4.26 16.72 0.71
N LYS A 104 -5.38 16.08 0.39
CA LYS A 104 -6.69 16.75 0.22
C LYS A 104 -7.76 16.08 1.06
N SER A 105 -8.63 16.89 1.64
CA SER A 105 -9.84 16.38 2.28
C SER A 105 -10.90 16.03 1.22
N LYS A 106 -11.41 14.80 1.26
CA LYS A 106 -12.47 14.29 0.39
C LYS A 106 -13.74 14.08 1.21
N GLY A 107 -14.22 15.15 1.83
CA GLY A 107 -15.26 15.15 2.85
C GLY A 107 -14.67 15.19 4.27
N GLY A 108 -15.49 14.90 5.28
CA GLY A 108 -15.09 15.01 6.69
C GLY A 108 -14.00 14.02 7.10
N ILE A 109 -14.19 12.73 6.78
CA ILE A 109 -13.33 11.63 7.25
C ILE A 109 -12.29 11.21 6.21
N ASN A 110 -12.63 11.22 4.92
CA ASN A 110 -11.69 10.74 3.90
C ASN A 110 -10.59 11.77 3.61
N LYS A 111 -9.34 11.31 3.62
CA LYS A 111 -8.16 12.08 3.24
C LYS A 111 -7.47 11.37 2.08
N ARG A 112 -7.13 12.14 1.05
CA ARG A 112 -6.35 11.68 -0.09
C ARG A 112 -4.93 12.15 0.06
N VAL A 113 -3.98 11.24 0.08
CA VAL A 113 -2.54 11.52 0.08
C VAL A 113 -2.01 11.27 -1.31
N TYR A 114 -1.21 12.19 -1.82
CA TYR A 114 -0.51 12.08 -3.10
C TYR A 114 0.96 11.77 -2.84
N VAL A 115 1.50 10.80 -3.57
CA VAL A 115 2.88 10.33 -3.42
C VAL A 115 3.60 10.35 -4.75
N GLU A 116 4.90 10.58 -4.71
CA GLU A 116 5.80 10.49 -5.85
C GLU A 116 7.01 9.63 -5.51
N LEU A 117 7.50 8.91 -6.52
CA LEU A 117 8.80 8.26 -6.50
C LEU A 117 9.79 9.17 -7.21
N ASN A 118 11.03 9.19 -6.73
CA ASN A 118 12.11 9.78 -7.51
C ASN A 118 12.39 8.91 -8.73
N GLU A 119 12.75 9.53 -9.86
CA GLU A 119 13.39 8.79 -10.93
C GLU A 119 14.63 8.12 -10.34
N THR A 120 14.65 6.79 -10.33
CA THR A 120 15.84 6.04 -9.96
C THR A 120 16.91 6.45 -10.97
N ALA A 121 18.02 7.01 -10.50
CA ALA A 121 19.17 7.22 -11.36
C ALA A 121 19.61 5.85 -11.89
N GLU A 122 19.54 5.66 -13.21
CA GLU A 122 20.12 4.50 -13.91
C GLU A 122 21.60 4.28 -13.55
#